data_AF-A0A3C0T6J0-F1
#
_entry.id   AF-A0A3C0T6J0-F1
#
_cell.length_a   1.000
_cell.length_b   1.000
_cell.length_c   1.000
_cell.angle_alpha   90.00
_cell.angle_beta   90.00
_cell.angle_gamma   90.00
#
_symmetry.space_group_name_H-M   'P 1'
#
loop_
_entity.id
_entity.type
_entity.pdbx_description
1 polymer ?
#
loop_
_entity_poly.entity_id
_entity_poly.type
_entity_poly.pdbx_seq_one_letter_code
_entity_poly.pdbx_strand_id
1 'polypeptide(L)' 'MDFVGSHILSVSQFDRHAIDQVFAAADSMVPFANRQRVTRVLEGAILGNMFFEPSTRTRVSFG' A
#
# COMPACT_ATOMS: atom_id res chain seq x y z
N MET A 1 8.99 -12.06 3.56
CA MET A 1 8.39 -11.94 2.20
C MET A 1 9.25 -11.05 1.31
N ASP A 2 9.42 -11.40 0.03
CA ASP A 2 9.87 -10.46 -1.01
C ASP A 2 8.62 -9.85 -1.69
N PHE A 3 8.50 -8.53 -1.65
CA PHE A 3 7.31 -7.80 -2.11
C PHE A 3 7.31 -7.51 -3.61
N VAL A 4 8.48 -7.48 -4.25
CA VAL A 4 8.59 -7.07 -5.65
C VAL A 4 8.01 -8.16 -6.56
N GLY A 5 7.00 -7.80 -7.35
CA GLY A 5 6.32 -8.73 -8.26
C GLY A 5 5.35 -9.71 -7.57
N SER A 6 5.17 -9.62 -6.26
CA SER A 6 4.31 -10.52 -5.49
C SER A 6 2.85 -10.06 -5.47
N HIS A 7 1.91 -11.01 -5.53
CA HIS A 7 0.48 -10.76 -5.34
C HIS A 7 0.07 -10.97 -3.87
N ILE A 8 -0.72 -10.03 -3.31
CA ILE A 8 -1.27 -10.11 -1.95
C ILE A 8 -2.72 -10.59 -2.04
N LEU A 9 -2.95 -11.86 -1.71
CA LEU A 9 -4.25 -12.54 -1.79
C LEU A 9 -4.75 -13.02 -0.42
N SER A 10 -3.84 -13.26 0.54
CA SER A 10 -4.17 -13.77 1.86
C SER A 10 -3.21 -13.24 2.92
N VAL A 11 -3.73 -13.01 4.13
CA VAL A 11 -2.94 -12.64 5.31
C VAL A 11 -1.93 -13.73 5.70
N SER A 12 -2.19 -15.00 5.34
CA SER A 12 -1.30 -16.13 5.61
C SER A 12 0.04 -16.04 4.86
N GLN A 13 0.14 -15.19 3.83
CA GLN A 13 1.39 -14.95 3.11
C GLN A 13 2.38 -14.11 3.94
N PHE A 14 1.92 -13.44 4.99
CA PHE A 14 2.74 -12.56 5.81
C PHE A 14 3.28 -13.29 7.04
N ASP A 15 4.61 -13.40 7.09
CA ASP A 15 5.33 -13.71 8.33
C ASP A 15 5.46 -12.47 9.22
N ARG A 16 5.89 -12.66 10.47
CA ARG A 16 6.03 -11.55 11.42
C ARG A 16 6.96 -10.45 10.92
N HIS A 17 8.06 -10.83 10.27
CA HIS A 17 9.05 -9.87 9.79
C HIS A 17 8.49 -9.02 8.64
N ALA A 18 7.73 -9.63 7.72
CA ALA A 18 7.04 -8.93 6.64
C ALA A 18 6.00 -7.93 7.18
N ILE A 19 5.28 -8.31 8.24
CA ILE A 19 4.35 -7.40 8.93
C ILE A 19 5.10 -6.19 9.51
N ASP A 20 6.19 -6.42 10.22
CA ASP A 20 6.99 -5.34 10.81
C ASP A 20 7.55 -4.40 9.72
N GLN A 21 7.94 -4.92 8.55
CA GLN A 21 8.37 -4.11 7.40
C GLN A 21 7.24 -3.22 6.84
N VAL A 22 6.02 -3.75 6.71
CA VAL A 22 4.86 -2.98 6.23
C VAL A 22 4.53 -1.85 7.20
N PHE A 23 4.55 -2.11 8.50
CA PHE A 23 4.31 -1.08 9.51
C PHE A 23 5.42 -0.02 9.53
N ALA A 24 6.69 -0.42 9.43
CA ALA A 24 7.79 0.54 9.33
C ALA A 24 7.66 1.45 8.09
N ALA A 25 7.23 0.89 6.95
CA ALA A 25 6.92 1.68 5.77
C ALA A 25 5.76 2.65 6.03
N ALA A 26 4.65 2.19 6.61
CA ALA A 26 3.49 3.01 6.93
C ALA A 26 3.83 4.18 7.88
N ASP A 27 4.62 3.91 8.93
CA ASP A 27 5.08 4.94 9.88
C ASP A 27 5.93 6.01 9.19
N SER A 28 6.80 5.60 8.26
CA SER A 28 7.59 6.53 7.45
C SER A 28 6.75 7.41 6.52
N MET A 29 5.50 7.00 6.21
CA MET A 29 4.60 7.75 5.34
C MET A 29 3.86 8.89 6.05
N VAL A 30 3.89 8.95 7.38
CA VAL A 30 3.17 9.96 8.20
C VAL A 30 3.44 11.41 7.76
N PRO A 31 4.67 11.87 7.46
CA PRO A 31 4.91 13.24 7.01
C PRO A 31 4.22 13.59 5.69
N PHE A 32 4.04 12.61 4.79
CA PHE A 32 3.33 12.82 3.52
C PHE A 32 1.82 12.86 3.73
N ALA A 33 1.29 12.00 4.61
CA ALA A 33 -0.12 12.04 5.01
C ALA A 33 -0.49 13.38 5.68
N ASN A 34 0.42 13.93 6.48
CA ASN A 34 0.29 15.24 7.12
C ASN A 34 0.61 16.43 6.20
N ARG A 35 0.86 16.18 4.90
CA ARG A 35 1.17 17.21 3.89
C ARG A 35 2.42 18.05 4.21
N GLN A 36 3.35 17.49 4.98
CA GLN A 36 4.63 18.14 5.30
C GLN A 36 5.67 17.93 4.19
N ARG A 37 5.50 16.90 3.36
CA ARG A 37 6.38 16.54 2.24
C ARG A 37 5.58 15.98 1.05
N VAL A 38 6.18 15.99 -0.13
CA VAL A 38 5.64 15.37 -1.36
C VAL A 38 6.53 14.21 -1.78
N THR A 39 5.94 13.12 -2.26
CA THR A 39 6.65 11.94 -2.80
C THR A 39 6.25 11.67 -4.24
N ARG A 40 7.21 11.21 -5.05
CA ARG A 40 7.03 10.83 -6.48
C ARG A 40 7.66 9.45 -6.79
N VAL A 41 7.84 8.61 -5.78
CA VAL A 41 8.56 7.33 -5.90
C VAL A 41 7.92 6.32 -6.88
N LEU A 42 6.64 6.50 -7.22
CA LEU A 42 5.90 5.69 -8.20
C LEU A 42 5.55 6.50 -9.47
N GLU A 43 6.27 7.58 -9.75
CA GLU A 43 6.03 8.36 -10.96
C GLU A 43 6.19 7.50 -12.22
N GLY A 44 5.17 7.52 -13.08
CA GLY A 44 5.08 6.69 -14.28
C GLY A 44 4.46 5.31 -14.07
N ALA A 45 4.22 4.87 -12.84
CA ALA A 45 3.46 3.64 -12.57
C ALA A 45 1.96 3.87 -12.80
N ILE A 46 1.26 2.84 -13.29
CA ILE A 46 -0.19 2.84 -13.54
C ILE A 46 -0.85 1.84 -12.59
N LEU A 47 -1.86 2.28 -11.84
CA LEU A 47 -2.68 1.44 -10.97
C LEU A 47 -4.07 1.26 -11.58
N GLY A 48 -4.45 0.00 -11.86
CA GLY A 48 -5.79 -0.37 -12.30
C GLY A 48 -6.65 -0.82 -11.13
N ASN A 49 -7.72 -0.07 -10.80
CA ASN A 49 -8.65 -0.40 -9.72
C ASN A 49 -9.91 -1.07 -10.27
N MET A 50 -10.15 -2.33 -9.89
CA MET A 50 -11.32 -3.12 -10.30
C MET A 50 -12.16 -3.51 -9.08
N PHE A 51 -13.30 -2.84 -8.88
CA PHE A 51 -14.25 -3.11 -7.80
C PHE A 51 -15.59 -3.58 -8.39
N PHE A 52 -15.98 -4.82 -8.10
CA PHE A 52 -17.23 -5.42 -8.58
C PHE A 52 -18.37 -5.32 -7.55
N GLU A 53 -18.09 -4.75 -6.38
CA GLU A 53 -19.05 -4.52 -5.29
C GLU A 53 -18.83 -3.12 -4.68
N PRO A 54 -19.86 -2.51 -4.06
CA PRO A 54 -19.73 -1.21 -3.41
C PRO A 54 -18.68 -1.22 -2.29
N SER A 55 -17.66 -0.37 -2.42
CA SER A 55 -16.65 -0.15 -1.38
C SER A 55 -16.18 1.31 -1.38
N THR A 56 -16.46 2.02 -0.28
CA THR A 56 -16.07 3.44 -0.15
C THR A 56 -14.65 3.57 0.35
N ARG A 57 -14.34 3.01 1.53
CA ARG A 57 -13.05 3.22 2.21
C ARG A 57 -11.89 2.68 1.38
N THR A 58 -12.00 1.45 0.90
CA THR A 58 -10.93 0.80 0.14
C THR A 58 -10.71 1.47 -1.22
N ARG A 59 -11.79 1.79 -1.95
CA ARG A 59 -11.66 2.43 -3.27
C ARG A 59 -11.02 3.81 -3.16
N VAL A 60 -11.40 4.60 -2.15
CA VAL A 60 -10.84 5.94 -1.93
C VAL A 60 -9.40 5.89 -1.43
N SER A 61 -9.00 4.86 -0.67
CA SER A 61 -7.61 4.75 -0.21
C SER A 61 -6.63 4.30 -1.30
N PHE A 62 -7.10 3.55 -2.31
CA PHE A 62 -6.28 3.05 -3.43
C PHE A 62 -6.39 3.90 -4.70
N GLY A 63 -7.22 4.95 -4.73
CA GLY A 63 -7.38 5.85 -5.88
C GLY A 63 -6.75 7.20 -5.60
#